data_AF-A0A7J8W875-F1
#
_entry.id   AF-A0A7J8W875-F1
#
_cell.length_a   1.000
_cell.length_b   1.000
_cell.length_c   1.000
_cell.angle_alpha   90.00
_cell.angle_beta   90.00
_cell.angle_gamma   90.00
#
_symmetry.space_group_name_H-M   'P 1'
#
loop_
_entity.id
_entity.type
_entity.pdbx_description
1 polymer ?
#
loop_
_entity_poly.entity_id
_entity_poly.type
_entity_poly.pdbx_seq_one_letter_code
_entity_poly.pdbx_strand_id
1 'polypeptide(L)' 'KNGFVATGGVLWDRSERWIFGYNRHLRFCFVIEAELWGIKDGLELLPQRNYDSVLIQTDSIEAINAIQG' A
#
# COMPACT_ATOMS: atom_id res chain seq x y z
N LYS A 1 13.90 -11.27 2.41
CA LYS A 1 14.14 -11.82 1.05
C LYS A 1 14.19 -10.66 0.06
N ASN A 2 14.99 -10.73 -1.01
CA ASN A 2 15.07 -9.73 -2.07
C ASN A 2 14.91 -10.38 -3.46
N GLY A 3 14.55 -9.58 -4.46
CA GLY A 3 14.31 -10.06 -5.82
C GLY A 3 13.70 -8.97 -6.68
N PHE A 4 13.34 -9.30 -7.93
CA PHE A 4 12.49 -8.42 -8.73
C PHE A 4 11.06 -8.47 -8.19
N VAL A 5 10.55 -7.32 -7.76
CA VAL A 5 9.24 -7.22 -7.09
C VAL A 5 8.36 -6.18 -7.76
N ALA A 6 7.07 -6.48 -7.80
CA ALA A 6 6.01 -5.51 -8.04
C ALA A 6 5.22 -5.35 -6.74
N THR A 7 4.70 -4.15 -6.52
CA THR A 7 3.79 -3.86 -5.42
C THR A 7 2.44 -3.39 -5.97
N GLY A 8 1.45 -3.31 -5.10
CA GLY A 8 0.14 -2.80 -5.46
C GLY A 8 -0.80 -2.80 -4.27
N GLY A 9 -2.03 -2.41 -4.54
CA GLY A 9 -3.07 -2.37 -3.52
C GLY A 9 -4.43 -2.07 -4.12
N VAL A 10 -5.43 -2.09 -3.25
CA VAL A 10 -6.82 -1.81 -3.58
C VAL A 10 -7.38 -0.82 -2.58
N LEU A 11 -8.22 0.08 -3.07
CA LEU A 11 -8.97 1.01 -2.24
C LEU A 11 -10.45 0.65 -2.28
N TRP A 12 -11.03 0.53 -1.09
CA TRP A 12 -12.45 0.29 -0.86
C TRP A 12 -13.04 1.46 -0.08
N ASP A 13 -14.30 1.79 -0.33
CA ASP A 13 -15.02 2.75 0.52
C ASP A 13 -15.54 2.07 1.80
N ARG A 14 -16.12 2.88 2.70
CA ARG A 14 -16.68 2.40 3.98
C ARG A 14 -17.91 1.51 3.83
N SER A 15 -18.47 1.42 2.62
CA SER A 15 -19.59 0.55 2.26
C SER A 15 -19.12 -0.69 1.48
N GLU A 16 -17.83 -1.03 1.61
CA GLU A 16 -17.20 -2.18 0.96
C GLU A 16 -17.30 -2.15 -0.57
N ARG A 17 -17.43 -0.95 -1.17
CA ARG A 17 -17.42 -0.81 -2.62
C ARG A 17 -16.01 -0.59 -3.09
N TRP A 18 -15.62 -1.35 -4.10
CA TRP A 18 -14.34 -1.16 -4.78
C TRP A 18 -14.31 0.22 -5.44
N ILE A 19 -13.27 1.01 -5.13
CA ILE A 19 -13.06 2.33 -5.74
C ILE A 19 -12.04 2.21 -6.87
N PHE A 20 -10.85 1.65 -6.59
CA PHE A 20 -9.82 1.37 -7.60
C PHE A 20 -8.77 0.38 -7.09
N GLY A 21 -7.97 -0.16 -8.02
CA GLY A 21 -6.74 -0.90 -7.74
C GLY A 21 -5.54 -0.25 -8.43
N TYR A 22 -4.35 -0.45 -7.89
CA TYR A 22 -3.11 0.09 -8.44
C TYR A 22 -1.98 -0.95 -8.33
N ASN A 23 -0.98 -0.81 -9.19
CA ASN A 23 0.23 -1.62 -9.16
C ASN A 23 1.43 -0.82 -9.67
N ARG A 24 2.62 -1.18 -9.20
CA ARG A 24 3.88 -0.55 -9.60
C ARG A 24 5.00 -1.59 -9.65
N HIS A 25 5.83 -1.51 -10.68
CA HIS A 25 7.08 -2.28 -10.75
C HIS A 25 8.18 -1.53 -9.98
N LEU A 26 8.73 -2.15 -8.92
CA LEU A 26 9.74 -1.54 -8.04
C LEU A 26 11.17 -1.96 -8.35
N ARG A 27 11.36 -2.90 -9.30
CA ARG A 27 12.64 -3.51 -9.68
C ARG A 27 13.19 -4.40 -8.55
N PHE A 28 14.50 -4.40 -8.31
CA PHE A 28 15.16 -5.26 -7.33
C PHE A 28 15.14 -4.61 -5.94
N CYS A 29 14.35 -5.16 -5.01
CA CYS A 29 14.22 -4.65 -3.65
C CYS A 29 13.92 -5.78 -2.64
N PHE A 30 13.96 -5.46 -1.35
CA PHE A 30 13.51 -6.33 -0.28
C PHE A 30 11.98 -6.37 -0.20
N VAL A 31 11.44 -7.48 0.33
CA VAL A 31 9.99 -7.64 0.53
C VAL A 31 9.40 -6.51 1.36
N ILE A 32 10.02 -6.15 2.49
CA ILE A 32 9.56 -5.04 3.33
C ILE A 32 9.56 -3.70 2.59
N GLU A 33 10.54 -3.45 1.72
CA GLU A 33 10.55 -2.24 0.91
C GLU A 33 9.38 -2.24 -0.07
N ALA A 34 9.07 -3.38 -0.69
CA ALA A 34 7.95 -3.49 -1.60
C ALA A 34 6.59 -3.22 -0.93
N GLU A 35 6.40 -3.72 0.29
CA GLU A 35 5.20 -3.47 1.11
C GLU A 35 5.06 -1.98 1.44
N LEU A 36 6.12 -1.35 1.94
CA LEU A 36 6.12 0.06 2.32
C LEU A 36 5.90 0.97 1.10
N TRP A 37 6.48 0.64 -0.05
CA TRP A 37 6.21 1.35 -1.30
C TRP A 37 4.76 1.19 -1.76
N GLY A 38 4.17 0.01 -1.62
CA GLY A 38 2.76 -0.23 -1.93
C GLY A 38 1.83 0.65 -1.09
N ILE A 39 2.09 0.72 0.22
CA ILE A 39 1.34 1.58 1.14
C ILE A 39 1.51 3.05 0.76
N LYS A 40 2.76 3.50 0.52
CA LYS A 40 3.05 4.88 0.13
C LYS A 40 2.31 5.26 -1.17
N ASP A 41 2.41 4.43 -2.20
CA ASP A 41 1.75 4.67 -3.49
C ASP A 41 0.22 4.78 -3.30
N GLY A 42 -0.37 3.91 -2.46
CA GLY A 42 -1.79 3.97 -2.13
C GLY A 42 -2.19 5.27 -1.43
N LEU A 43 -1.40 5.72 -0.45
CA LEU A 43 -1.64 6.96 0.27
C LEU A 43 -1.53 8.20 -0.64
N GLU A 44 -0.57 8.23 -1.57
CA GLU A 44 -0.40 9.33 -2.52
C GLU A 44 -1.56 9.46 -3.52
N LEU A 45 -2.36 8.40 -3.70
CA LEU A 45 -3.55 8.40 -4.54
C LEU A 45 -4.81 8.92 -3.81
N LEU A 46 -4.77 9.10 -2.48
CA LEU A 46 -5.92 9.55 -1.67
C LEU A 46 -6.26 11.05 -1.78
N PRO A 47 -5.29 11.99 -1.81
CA PRO A 47 -5.58 13.41 -1.88
C PRO A 47 -6.36 13.82 -3.13
N GLN A 48 -6.34 13.00 -4.18
CA GLN A 48 -7.18 13.20 -5.37
C GLN A 48 -8.68 12.98 -5.12
N ARG A 49 -9.09 12.59 -3.89
CA ARG A 49 -10.43 12.03 -3.62
C ARG A 49 -11.12 12.51 -2.32
N ASN A 50 -10.57 13.50 -1.59
CA ASN A 50 -11.14 14.04 -0.33
C ASN A 50 -11.34 13.01 0.82
N TYR A 51 -10.38 12.10 1.03
CA TYR A 51 -10.42 11.19 2.18
C TYR A 51 -9.54 11.70 3.33
N ASP A 52 -10.16 12.09 4.45
CA ASP A 52 -9.45 12.61 5.64
C ASP A 52 -8.89 11.50 6.55
N SER A 53 -9.39 10.26 6.41
CA SER A 53 -8.88 9.12 7.16
C SER A 53 -9.01 7.83 6.38
N VAL A 54 -8.01 6.96 6.52
CA VAL A 54 -7.95 5.66 5.87
C VAL A 54 -7.49 4.58 6.84
N LEU A 55 -8.01 3.37 6.64
CA LEU A 55 -7.52 2.16 7.29
C LEU A 55 -6.55 1.47 6.32
N ILE A 56 -5.30 1.30 6.75
CA ILE A 56 -4.30 0.53 5.99
C ILE A 56 -4.41 -0.93 6.44
N GLN A 57 -4.64 -1.84 5.49
CA GLN A 57 -4.61 -3.27 5.72
C GLN A 57 -3.43 -3.87 4.95
N THR A 58 -2.56 -4.58 5.65
CA THR A 58 -1.39 -5.29 5.10
C THR A 58 -1.24 -6.62 5.83
N ASP A 59 -0.74 -7.63 5.14
CA ASP A 59 -0.36 -8.93 5.71
C ASP A 59 1.08 -8.94 6.26
N SER A 60 1.79 -7.81 6.13
CA SER A 60 3.16 -7.64 6.60
C SER A 60 3.22 -7.06 8.01
N ILE A 61 3.46 -7.94 9.00
CA ILE A 61 3.71 -7.51 10.39
C ILE A 61 4.93 -6.59 10.48
N GLU A 62 5.92 -6.78 9.60
CA GLU A 62 7.10 -5.94 9.51
C GLU A 62 6.74 -4.50 9.09
N ALA A 63 5.80 -4.35 8.15
CA ALA A 63 5.31 -3.04 7.72
C ALA A 63 4.47 -2.36 8.81
N ILE A 64 3.63 -3.12 9.53
CA ILE A 64 2.87 -2.60 10.68
C ILE A 64 3.83 -2.04 11.74
N ASN A 65 4.83 -2.82 12.15
CA ASN A 65 5.81 -2.40 13.15
C ASN A 65 6.62 -1.17 12.70
N ALA A 66 6.99 -1.09 11.41
CA ALA A 66 7.73 0.05 10.87
C ALA A 66 6.93 1.35 10.85
N ILE A 67 5.61 1.29 10.68
CA ILE A 67 4.73 2.45 10.62
C ILE A 67 4.26 2.87 12.02
N GLN A 68 3.96 1.91 12.89
CA GLN A 68 3.39 2.18 14.21
C GLN A 68 4.42 2.58 15.27
N GLY A 69 5.72 2.36 15.00
CA GLY A 69 6.88 2.94 15.69
C GLY A 69 6.73 3.13 17.20
#